data_AF-Q9SGP4-F1
#
_entry.id   AF-Q9SGP4-F1
#
_cell.length_a   1.000
_cell.length_b   1.000
_cell.length_c   1.000
_cell.angle_alpha   90.00
_cell.angle_beta   90.00
_cell.angle_gamma   90.00
#
_symmetry.space_group_name_H-M   'P 1'
#
loop_
_entity.id
_entity.type
_entity.pdbx_description
1 polymer ?
#
loop_
_entity_poly.entity_id
_entity_poly.type
_entity_poly.pdbx_seq_one_letter_code
_entity_poly.pdbx_strand_id
1 'polypeptide(L)'
;MNPKKTKGKQKINIKKIEKDEGRSVTFSKRLNGIYTKISELSILCGVEVAFIGYSCSGKPYTFGSPSFQAVAERFLNGDASSSSSSSLVMNAHKQAKIQELCKKYNRLVEELKVDEVKVKKAAALAETRVVNKDVWWKVDPNDVKDHEKAKKMMEKYQELYDKLCEQAASRIKRGHDENNNK
;
A
#
# COMPACT_ATOMS: atom_id res chain seq x y z
N MET A 1 -31.60 -1.87 -14.54
CA MET A 1 -30.35 -2.61 -14.76
C MET A 1 -29.41 -1.74 -15.57
N ASN A 2 -28.19 -1.47 -15.10
CA ASN A 2 -27.22 -0.68 -15.88
C ASN A 2 -26.68 -1.52 -17.05
N PRO A 3 -26.64 -0.99 -18.29
CA PRO A 3 -26.08 -1.71 -19.42
C PRO A 3 -24.60 -2.03 -19.16
N LYS A 4 -24.17 -3.25 -19.52
CA LYS A 4 -22.76 -3.65 -19.39
C LYS A 4 -21.89 -2.74 -20.25
N LYS A 5 -20.86 -2.13 -19.64
CA LYS A 5 -19.94 -1.19 -20.32
C LYS A 5 -19.08 -1.85 -21.42
N THR A 6 -18.85 -3.16 -21.36
CA THR A 6 -18.01 -3.87 -22.34
C THR A 6 -18.58 -5.25 -22.69
N LYS A 7 -18.23 -5.75 -23.88
CA LYS A 7 -18.60 -7.11 -24.33
C LYS A 7 -17.86 -8.22 -23.56
N GLY A 8 -16.86 -7.89 -22.73
CA GLY A 8 -15.98 -8.87 -22.08
C GLY A 8 -15.03 -9.58 -23.06
N LYS A 9 -14.33 -10.62 -22.59
CA LYS A 9 -13.39 -11.41 -23.38
C LYS A 9 -14.12 -12.16 -24.50
N GLN A 10 -13.74 -11.92 -25.75
CA GLN A 10 -14.30 -12.61 -26.91
C GLN A 10 -13.41 -13.78 -27.34
N LYS A 11 -14.02 -14.87 -27.81
CA LYS A 11 -13.30 -15.97 -28.46
C LYS A 11 -12.76 -15.47 -29.80
N ILE A 12 -11.50 -15.80 -30.09
CA ILE A 12 -10.84 -15.48 -31.36
C ILE A 12 -10.27 -16.77 -31.96
N ASN A 13 -10.19 -16.83 -33.29
CA ASN A 13 -9.56 -17.96 -33.98
C ASN A 13 -8.04 -17.93 -33.78
N ILE A 14 -7.41 -19.11 -33.69
CA ILE A 14 -5.95 -19.26 -33.61
C ILE A 14 -5.36 -19.12 -35.02
N LYS A 15 -5.27 -17.88 -35.48
CA LYS A 15 -4.64 -17.48 -36.75
C LYS A 15 -3.97 -16.12 -36.57
N LYS A 16 -3.20 -15.67 -37.57
CA LYS A 16 -2.59 -14.34 -37.56
C LYS A 16 -3.68 -13.27 -37.39
N ILE A 17 -3.45 -12.32 -36.48
CA ILE A 17 -4.31 -11.14 -36.33
C ILE A 17 -3.89 -10.15 -37.41
N GLU A 18 -4.80 -9.87 -38.33
CA GLU A 18 -4.51 -9.01 -39.50
C GLU A 18 -4.29 -7.55 -39.09
N LYS A 19 -5.12 -7.02 -38.19
CA LYS A 19 -4.99 -5.64 -37.70
C LYS A 19 -3.77 -5.50 -36.80
N ASP A 20 -2.80 -4.68 -37.22
CA ASP A 20 -1.52 -4.48 -36.52
C ASP A 20 -1.68 -4.02 -35.07
N GLU A 21 -2.56 -3.05 -34.79
CA GLU A 21 -2.87 -2.61 -33.42
C GLU A 21 -3.37 -3.77 -32.54
N GLY A 22 -4.31 -4.56 -33.07
CA GLY A 22 -4.86 -5.72 -32.38
C GLY A 22 -3.81 -6.80 -32.14
N ARG A 23 -2.89 -6.98 -33.09
CA ARG A 23 -1.77 -7.91 -33.00
C ARG A 23 -0.78 -7.48 -31.93
N SER A 24 -0.36 -6.21 -31.93
CA SER A 24 0.56 -5.64 -30.94
C SER A 24 0.00 -5.70 -29.52
N VAL A 25 -1.26 -5.29 -29.33
CA VAL A 25 -1.92 -5.37 -28.02
C VAL A 25 -2.05 -6.83 -27.55
N THR A 26 -2.40 -7.75 -28.45
CA THR A 26 -2.49 -9.18 -28.12
C THR A 26 -1.12 -9.77 -27.78
N PHE A 27 -0.07 -9.40 -28.52
CA PHE A 27 1.30 -9.80 -28.24
C PHE A 27 1.69 -9.38 -26.82
N SER A 28 1.55 -8.09 -26.46
CA SER A 28 1.90 -7.61 -25.12
C SER A 28 1.11 -8.32 -24.01
N LYS A 29 -0.21 -8.47 -24.17
CA LYS A 29 -1.05 -9.16 -23.18
C LYS A 29 -0.70 -10.63 -23.02
N ARG A 30 -0.48 -11.35 -24.13
CA ARG A 30 -0.11 -12.77 -24.10
C ARG A 30 1.31 -12.98 -23.58
N LEU A 31 2.26 -12.14 -23.98
CA LEU A 31 3.64 -12.17 -23.48
C LEU A 31 3.67 -12.00 -21.96
N ASN A 32 2.95 -11.01 -21.43
CA ASN A 32 2.84 -10.81 -19.99
C ASN A 32 2.21 -12.02 -19.29
N GLY A 33 1.14 -12.59 -19.87
CA GLY A 33 0.53 -13.82 -19.33
C GLY A 33 1.47 -15.02 -19.34
N ILE A 34 2.28 -15.19 -20.39
CA ILE A 34 3.32 -16.23 -20.47
C ILE A 34 4.37 -16.00 -19.39
N TYR A 35 4.84 -14.77 -19.18
CA TYR A 35 5.83 -14.44 -18.15
C TYR A 35 5.32 -14.80 -16.75
N THR A 36 4.07 -14.46 -16.44
CA THR A 36 3.44 -14.87 -15.18
C THR A 36 3.41 -16.38 -15.05
N LYS A 37 3.00 -17.11 -16.09
CA LYS A 37 2.89 -18.58 -16.04
C LYS A 37 4.24 -19.29 -15.91
N ILE A 38 5.26 -18.82 -16.61
CA ILE A 38 6.61 -19.37 -16.52
C ILE A 38 7.24 -19.05 -15.16
N SER A 39 7.02 -17.85 -14.63
CA SER A 39 7.43 -17.50 -13.27
C SER A 39 6.76 -18.38 -12.22
N GLU A 40 5.44 -18.58 -12.32
CA GLU A 40 4.69 -19.49 -11.44
C GLU A 40 5.24 -20.92 -11.55
N LEU A 41 5.48 -21.42 -12.76
CA LEU A 41 6.03 -22.76 -12.99
C LEU A 41 7.41 -22.94 -12.33
N SER A 42 8.30 -21.98 -12.52
CA SER A 42 9.65 -22.02 -11.92
C SER A 42 9.58 -22.03 -10.39
N ILE A 43 8.70 -21.21 -9.80
CA ILE A 43 8.54 -21.12 -8.35
C ILE A 43 7.91 -22.39 -7.77
N LEU A 44 6.82 -22.89 -8.37
CA LEU A 44 6.06 -24.01 -7.84
C LEU A 44 6.78 -25.34 -7.96
N CYS A 45 7.48 -25.56 -9.08
CA CYS A 45 8.16 -26.82 -9.35
C CYS A 45 9.67 -26.76 -9.06
N GLY A 46 10.23 -25.59 -8.76
CA GLY A 46 11.67 -25.41 -8.58
C GLY A 46 12.47 -25.69 -9.86
N VAL A 47 11.84 -25.59 -11.03
CA VAL A 47 12.49 -25.88 -12.31
C VAL A 47 13.15 -24.65 -12.90
N GLU A 48 14.27 -24.89 -13.58
CA GLU A 48 14.92 -23.87 -14.39
C GLU A 48 14.23 -23.75 -15.75
N VAL A 49 13.96 -22.52 -16.17
CA VAL A 49 13.16 -22.24 -17.37
C VAL A 49 13.76 -21.09 -18.15
N ALA A 50 13.65 -21.15 -19.48
CA ALA A 50 13.98 -20.07 -20.38
C ALA A 50 12.90 -19.92 -21.44
N PHE A 51 12.63 -18.66 -21.80
CA PHE A 51 11.70 -18.30 -22.85
C PHE A 51 12.29 -17.18 -23.69
N ILE A 52 12.08 -17.28 -25.00
CA ILE A 52 12.40 -16.23 -25.96
C ILE A 52 11.21 -16.07 -26.91
N GLY A 53 10.80 -14.82 -27.13
CA GLY A 53 9.78 -14.45 -28.10
C GLY A 53 10.18 -13.21 -28.88
N TYR A 54 9.69 -13.07 -30.10
CA TYR A 54 9.95 -11.91 -30.94
C TYR A 54 8.68 -11.12 -31.17
N SER A 55 8.77 -9.80 -31.02
CA SER A 55 7.69 -8.90 -31.43
C SER A 55 7.58 -8.81 -32.95
N CYS A 56 6.48 -8.23 -33.45
CA CYS A 56 6.31 -8.00 -34.89
C CYS A 56 7.39 -7.08 -35.49
N SER A 57 8.08 -6.28 -34.67
CA SER A 57 9.21 -5.44 -35.11
C SER A 57 10.57 -6.17 -35.05
N GLY A 58 10.59 -7.46 -34.74
CA GLY A 58 11.82 -8.25 -34.64
C GLY A 58 12.59 -8.08 -33.33
N LYS A 59 12.09 -7.29 -32.37
CA LYS A 59 12.74 -7.13 -31.07
C LYS A 59 12.56 -8.40 -30.22
N PRO A 60 13.63 -8.97 -29.66
CA PRO A 60 13.57 -10.13 -28.77
C PRO A 60 13.08 -9.74 -27.37
N TYR A 61 12.35 -10.66 -26.76
CA TYR A 61 11.84 -10.61 -25.40
C TYR A 61 12.22 -11.93 -24.72
N THR A 62 13.01 -11.86 -23.65
CA THR A 62 13.49 -13.03 -22.94
C THR A 62 12.99 -13.06 -21.50
N PHE A 63 12.81 -14.27 -20.99
CA PHE A 63 12.59 -14.56 -19.57
C PHE A 63 13.44 -15.76 -19.21
N GLY A 64 14.04 -15.78 -18.03
CA GLY A 64 14.67 -16.98 -17.52
C GLY A 64 14.83 -16.96 -16.01
N SER A 65 14.78 -18.15 -15.43
CA SER A 65 15.01 -18.40 -14.02
C SER A 65 16.00 -19.57 -13.94
N PRO A 66 17.23 -19.38 -13.44
CA PRO A 66 17.76 -18.17 -12.77
C PRO A 66 18.08 -16.98 -13.70
N SER A 67 18.47 -17.23 -14.95
CA SER A 67 18.58 -16.21 -16.00
C SER A 67 18.46 -16.87 -17.36
N PHE A 68 18.06 -16.12 -18.39
CA PHE A 68 17.94 -16.69 -19.74
C PHE A 68 19.29 -17.25 -20.23
N GLN A 69 20.38 -16.48 -20.02
CA GLN A 69 21.72 -16.87 -20.43
C GLN A 69 22.20 -18.14 -19.72
N ALA A 70 22.04 -18.25 -18.40
CA ALA A 70 22.48 -19.42 -17.65
C ALA A 70 21.79 -20.70 -18.13
N VAL A 71 20.48 -20.63 -18.38
CA VAL A 71 19.71 -21.77 -18.89
C VAL A 71 20.08 -22.08 -20.35
N ALA A 72 20.30 -21.06 -21.18
CA ALA A 72 20.70 -21.23 -22.58
C ALA A 72 22.11 -21.85 -22.69
N GLU A 73 23.08 -21.39 -21.90
CA GLU A 73 24.43 -21.98 -21.83
C GLU A 73 24.37 -23.45 -21.40
N ARG A 74 23.57 -23.77 -20.38
CA ARG A 74 23.37 -25.15 -19.91
C ARG A 74 22.74 -26.04 -20.98
N PHE A 75 21.79 -25.50 -21.75
CA PHE A 75 21.17 -26.19 -22.89
C PHE A 75 22.15 -26.42 -24.04
N LEU A 76 22.96 -25.42 -24.39
CA LEU A 76 23.93 -25.49 -25.50
C LEU A 76 25.14 -26.39 -25.19
N ASN A 77 25.63 -26.35 -23.96
CA ASN A 77 26.80 -27.14 -23.52
C ASN A 77 26.46 -28.60 -23.19
N GLY A 78 25.16 -28.95 -23.19
CA GLY A 78 24.66 -30.23 -22.68
C GLY A 78 24.85 -30.37 -21.16
N ASP A 79 24.07 -31.24 -20.52
CA ASP A 79 24.03 -31.44 -19.06
C ASP A 79 25.34 -31.99 -18.45
N ALA A 80 26.43 -32.10 -19.23
CA ALA A 80 27.70 -32.68 -18.81
C ALA A 80 28.39 -31.94 -17.64
N SER A 81 27.97 -30.73 -17.29
CA SER A 81 28.54 -29.96 -16.16
C SER A 81 27.64 -29.89 -14.91
N SER A 82 26.41 -30.42 -14.94
CA SER A 82 25.46 -30.26 -13.82
C SER A 82 25.71 -31.21 -12.64
N SER A 83 26.45 -32.30 -12.82
CA SER A 83 26.64 -33.35 -11.81
C SER A 83 27.90 -33.21 -10.96
N SER A 84 28.63 -32.10 -11.11
CA SER A 84 29.77 -31.78 -10.24
C SER A 84 29.29 -31.56 -8.80
N SER A 85 29.86 -32.25 -7.82
CA SER A 85 29.53 -32.04 -6.40
C SER A 85 29.62 -30.56 -5.98
N SER A 86 30.47 -29.78 -6.64
CA SER A 86 30.58 -28.34 -6.41
C SER A 86 29.33 -27.56 -6.87
N SER A 87 28.73 -27.89 -8.02
CA SER A 87 27.51 -27.22 -8.50
C SER A 87 26.32 -27.49 -7.59
N LEU A 88 26.22 -28.71 -7.04
CA LEU A 88 25.17 -29.09 -6.09
C LEU A 88 25.27 -28.30 -4.78
N VAL A 89 26.47 -28.17 -4.22
CA VAL A 89 26.71 -27.35 -3.01
C VAL A 89 26.36 -25.88 -3.27
N MET A 90 26.77 -25.34 -4.43
CA MET A 90 26.43 -23.97 -4.82
C MET A 90 24.93 -23.78 -4.99
N ASN A 91 24.22 -24.73 -5.61
CA ASN A 91 22.77 -24.69 -5.76
C ASN A 91 22.05 -24.80 -4.42
N ALA A 92 22.51 -25.65 -3.52
CA ALA A 92 21.99 -25.74 -2.16
C ALA A 92 22.17 -24.43 -1.38
N HIS A 93 23.34 -23.79 -1.50
CA HIS A 93 23.59 -22.48 -0.89
C HIS A 93 22.68 -21.38 -1.46
N LYS A 94 22.51 -21.32 -2.79
CA LYS A 94 21.57 -20.40 -3.44
C LYS A 94 20.14 -20.63 -2.95
N GLN A 95 19.70 -21.89 -2.87
CA GLN A 95 18.35 -22.23 -2.41
C GLN A 95 18.14 -21.83 -0.95
N ALA A 96 19.12 -22.09 -0.08
CA ALA A 96 19.08 -21.65 1.32
C ALA A 96 18.97 -20.12 1.42
N LYS A 97 19.72 -19.38 0.58
CA LYS A 97 19.67 -17.93 0.55
C LYS A 97 18.31 -17.40 0.09
N ILE A 98 17.73 -18.00 -0.95
CA ILE A 98 16.39 -17.66 -1.44
C ILE A 98 15.36 -17.89 -0.34
N GLN A 99 15.43 -19.03 0.38
CA GLN A 99 14.53 -19.31 1.49
C GLN A 99 14.66 -18.29 2.63
N GLU A 100 15.88 -17.88 2.99
CA GLU A 100 16.13 -16.84 3.98
C GLU A 100 15.46 -15.50 3.57
N LEU A 101 15.62 -15.11 2.30
CA LEU A 101 15.03 -13.90 1.74
C LEU A 101 13.51 -13.96 1.71
N CYS A 102 12.92 -15.09 1.30
CA CYS A 102 11.48 -15.30 1.32
C CYS A 102 10.92 -15.18 2.74
N LYS A 103 11.60 -15.75 3.75
CA LYS A 103 11.22 -15.60 5.16
C LYS A 103 11.27 -14.14 5.62
N LYS A 104 12.31 -13.39 5.24
CA LYS A 104 12.42 -11.95 5.55
C LYS A 104 11.31 -11.15 4.87
N TYR A 105 11.03 -11.40 3.59
CA TYR A 105 9.96 -10.75 2.84
C TYR A 105 8.58 -10.99 3.49
N ASN A 106 8.26 -12.24 3.82
CA ASN A 106 6.97 -12.59 4.42
C ASN A 106 6.77 -11.90 5.78
N ARG A 107 7.82 -11.77 6.61
CA ARG A 107 7.75 -11.02 7.88
C ARG A 107 7.39 -9.56 7.67
N LEU A 108 8.07 -8.87 6.75
CA LEU A 108 7.80 -7.46 6.44
C LEU A 108 6.38 -7.25 5.90
N VAL A 109 5.88 -8.17 5.09
CA VAL A 109 4.49 -8.12 4.58
C VAL A 109 3.47 -8.22 5.72
N GLU A 110 3.70 -9.10 6.69
CA GLU A 110 2.81 -9.22 7.85
C GLU A 110 2.87 -7.98 8.76
N GLU A 111 4.06 -7.42 9.00
CA GLU A 111 4.23 -6.16 9.74
C GLU A 111 3.46 -5.00 9.08
N LEU A 112 3.56 -4.87 7.75
CA LEU A 112 2.84 -3.83 7.00
C LEU A 112 1.32 -3.99 7.06
N LYS A 113 0.80 -5.23 7.01
CA LYS A 113 -0.65 -5.48 7.18
C LYS A 113 -1.16 -5.04 8.55
N VAL A 114 -0.38 -5.31 9.60
CA VAL A 114 -0.72 -4.90 10.96
C VAL A 114 -0.76 -3.37 11.07
N ASP A 115 0.22 -2.69 10.49
CA ASP A 115 0.26 -1.23 10.51
C ASP A 115 -0.84 -0.59 9.66
N GLU A 116 -1.19 -1.18 8.52
CA GLU A 116 -2.33 -0.75 7.70
C GLU A 116 -3.65 -0.76 8.51
N VAL A 117 -3.86 -1.82 9.31
CA VAL A 117 -5.04 -1.92 10.20
C VAL A 117 -5.00 -0.87 11.30
N LYS A 118 -3.84 -0.60 11.90
CA LYS A 118 -3.69 0.46 12.92
C LYS A 118 -4.00 1.85 12.35
N VAL A 119 -3.47 2.15 11.15
CA VAL A 119 -3.71 3.43 10.47
C VAL A 119 -5.18 3.61 10.13
N LYS A 120 -5.84 2.58 9.57
CA LYS A 120 -7.29 2.62 9.29
C LYS A 120 -8.12 2.82 10.56
N LYS A 121 -7.76 2.17 11.67
CA LYS A 121 -8.42 2.35 12.97
C LYS A 121 -8.21 3.76 13.53
N ALA A 122 -7.01 4.30 13.42
CA ALA A 122 -6.69 5.67 13.85
C ALA A 122 -7.43 6.72 13.00
N ALA A 123 -7.52 6.51 11.68
CA ALA A 123 -8.29 7.35 10.77
C ALA A 123 -9.80 7.32 11.11
N ALA A 124 -10.37 6.13 11.33
CA ALA A 124 -11.77 5.99 11.74
C ALA A 124 -12.05 6.63 13.12
N LEU A 125 -11.11 6.53 14.07
CA LEU A 125 -11.23 7.21 15.37
C LEU A 125 -11.12 8.74 15.24
N ALA A 126 -10.31 9.25 14.32
CA ALA A 126 -10.20 10.68 14.04
C ALA A 126 -11.47 11.23 13.36
N GLU A 127 -12.11 10.47 12.47
CA GLU A 127 -13.36 10.83 11.81
C GLU A 127 -14.56 10.80 12.77
N THR A 128 -14.59 9.87 13.73
CA THR A 128 -15.67 9.78 14.74
C THR A 128 -15.50 10.75 15.90
N ARG A 129 -14.34 11.42 16.03
CA ARG A 129 -14.16 12.52 16.96
C ARG A 129 -14.97 13.71 16.45
N VAL A 130 -16.26 13.71 16.79
CA VAL A 130 -17.16 14.86 16.65
C VAL A 130 -16.40 16.05 17.21
N VAL A 131 -15.96 16.94 16.31
CA VAL A 131 -15.51 18.28 16.72
C VAL A 131 -16.67 18.84 17.51
N ASN A 132 -16.51 18.87 18.83
CA ASN A 132 -17.55 19.14 19.79
C ASN A 132 -18.36 20.35 19.28
N LYS A 133 -19.64 20.17 18.91
CA LYS A 133 -20.44 21.23 18.23
C LYS A 133 -20.51 22.53 19.03
N ASP A 134 -20.15 22.49 20.31
CA ASP A 134 -20.08 23.62 21.22
C ASP A 134 -18.74 24.38 21.15
N VAL A 135 -18.07 24.45 20.00
CA VAL A 135 -16.90 25.34 19.81
C VAL A 135 -17.31 26.80 19.60
N TRP A 136 -18.26 27.28 20.41
CA TRP A 136 -18.81 28.63 20.28
C TRP A 136 -17.73 29.71 20.46
N TRP A 137 -16.66 29.43 21.22
CA TRP A 137 -15.53 30.35 21.43
C TRP A 137 -14.53 30.42 20.26
N LYS A 138 -14.67 29.60 19.20
CA LYS A 138 -13.86 29.73 17.96
C LYS A 138 -14.51 30.61 16.90
N VAL A 139 -15.75 31.03 17.13
CA VAL A 139 -16.47 31.95 16.23
C VAL A 139 -16.13 33.36 16.69
N ASP A 140 -15.62 34.20 15.79
CA ASP A 140 -15.41 35.61 16.10
C ASP A 140 -16.77 36.26 16.40
N PRO A 141 -16.95 36.95 17.55
CA PRO A 141 -18.21 37.60 17.88
C PRO A 141 -18.70 38.57 16.79
N ASN A 142 -17.79 39.12 15.98
CA ASN A 142 -18.14 40.01 14.87
C ASN A 142 -18.71 39.28 13.63
N ASP A 143 -18.49 37.96 13.51
CA ASP A 143 -19.02 37.14 12.41
C ASP A 143 -20.48 36.70 12.65
N VAL A 144 -21.00 36.90 13.86
CA VAL A 144 -22.36 36.49 14.25
C VAL A 144 -23.38 37.56 13.85
N LYS A 145 -23.99 37.41 12.65
CA LYS A 145 -25.03 38.32 12.14
C LYS A 145 -26.38 38.24 12.88
N ASP A 146 -26.61 37.14 13.57
CA ASP A 146 -27.86 36.86 14.29
C ASP A 146 -27.77 37.44 15.71
N HIS A 147 -28.54 38.52 15.96
CA HIS A 147 -28.50 39.26 17.21
C HIS A 147 -28.86 38.41 18.44
N GLU A 148 -29.71 37.39 18.28
CA GLU A 148 -30.12 36.53 19.39
C GLU A 148 -28.99 35.54 19.75
N LYS A 149 -28.28 35.02 18.74
CA LYS A 149 -27.09 34.20 18.94
C LYS A 149 -25.93 35.00 19.53
N ALA A 150 -25.73 36.23 19.06
CA ALA A 150 -24.71 37.12 19.59
C ALA A 150 -24.98 37.42 21.08
N LYS A 151 -26.24 37.70 21.45
CA LYS A 151 -26.64 37.90 22.85
C LYS A 151 -26.34 36.68 23.72
N LYS A 152 -26.74 35.48 23.29
CA LYS A 152 -26.44 34.23 24.01
C LYS A 152 -24.93 33.96 24.14
N MET A 153 -24.16 34.30 23.09
CA MET A 153 -22.69 34.21 23.12
C MET A 153 -22.09 35.16 24.16
N MET A 154 -22.58 36.40 24.24
CA MET A 154 -22.14 37.38 25.24
C MET A 154 -22.49 36.96 26.67
N GLU A 155 -23.68 36.41 26.89
CA GLU A 155 -24.07 35.84 28.19
C GLU A 155 -23.09 34.73 28.63
N LYS A 156 -22.73 33.82 27.72
CA LYS A 156 -21.71 32.78 28.01
C LYS A 156 -20.33 33.35 28.32
N TYR A 157 -19.91 34.43 27.64
CA TYR A 157 -18.63 35.10 27.96
C TYR A 157 -18.66 35.76 29.34
N GLN A 158 -19.78 36.38 29.70
CA GLN A 158 -19.96 37.02 31.01
C GLN A 158 -19.91 36.00 32.15
N GLU A 159 -20.62 34.87 32.00
CA GLU A 159 -20.55 33.77 32.98
C GLU A 159 -19.14 33.21 33.15
N LEU A 160 -18.35 33.15 32.07
CA LEU A 160 -16.95 32.71 32.13
C LEU A 160 -16.08 33.73 32.87
N TYR A 161 -16.29 35.03 32.60
CA TYR A 161 -15.59 36.11 33.29
C TYR A 161 -15.87 36.11 34.79
N ASP A 162 -17.14 36.00 35.19
CA ASP A 162 -17.55 35.97 36.59
C ASP A 162 -16.90 34.79 37.34
N LYS A 163 -16.89 33.60 36.73
CA LYS A 163 -16.21 32.42 37.30
C LYS A 163 -14.69 32.62 37.46
N LEU A 164 -14.05 33.27 36.48
CA LEU A 164 -12.62 33.59 36.56
C LEU A 164 -12.33 34.58 37.70
N CYS A 165 -13.20 35.59 37.87
CA CYS A 165 -13.11 36.55 38.97
C CYS A 165 -13.29 35.87 40.34
N GLU A 166 -14.29 34.99 40.51
CA GLU A 166 -14.50 34.21 41.74
C GLU A 166 -13.29 33.33 42.07
N GLN A 167 -12.72 32.68 41.06
CA GLN A 167 -11.55 31.82 41.23
C GLN A 167 -10.30 32.62 41.59
N ALA A 168 -10.11 33.81 41.00
CA ALA A 168 -9.04 34.73 41.37
C ALA A 168 -9.20 35.23 42.81
N ALA A 169 -10.40 35.66 43.21
CA ALA A 169 -10.70 36.10 44.57
C ALA A 169 -10.45 34.98 45.60
N SER A 170 -10.82 33.74 45.27
CA SER A 170 -10.59 32.57 46.13
C SER A 170 -9.11 32.28 46.33
N ARG A 171 -8.27 32.47 45.30
CA ARG A 171 -6.81 32.31 45.41
C ARG A 171 -6.17 33.40 46.28
N ILE A 172 -6.67 34.63 46.21
CA ILE A 172 -6.18 35.73 47.05
C ILE A 172 -6.49 35.46 48.53
N LYS A 173 -7.71 35.02 48.87
CA LYS A 173 -8.08 34.67 50.25
C LYS A 173 -7.20 33.55 50.81
N ARG A 174 -6.99 32.48 50.05
CA ARG A 174 -6.09 31.38 50.43
C ARG A 174 -4.65 31.83 50.69
N GLY A 175 -4.12 32.73 49.85
CA GLY A 175 -2.78 33.28 50.04
C GLY A 175 -2.67 34.20 51.26
N HIS A 176 -3.75 34.86 51.65
CA HIS A 176 -3.77 35.75 52.83
C HIS A 176 -3.88 34.95 54.14
N ASP A 177 -4.64 33.85 54.15
CA ASP A 177 -4.77 32.98 55.32
C ASP A 177 -3.48 32.18 55.60
N GLU A 178 -2.74 31.79 54.56
CA GLU A 178 -1.43 31.12 54.71
C GLU A 178 -0.32 32.06 55.24
N ASN A 179 -0.45 33.39 55.05
CA ASN A 179 0.55 34.37 55.52
C ASN A 179 0.25 34.93 56.92
N ASN A 180 -0.97 34.79 57.43
CA ASN A 180 -1.35 35.30 58.77
C ASN A 180 -1.24 34.24 59.87
N ASN A 181 -0.73 33.04 59.55
CA ASN A 181 -0.57 31.91 60.47
C ASN A 181 0.91 31.44 60.56
N LYS A 182 1.85 32.36 60.27
CA LYS A 182 3.29 32.22 60.45
C LYS A 182 3.81 33.35 61.32
#